data_AF-A0A2D5H6P0-F1
#
_entry.id   AF-A0A2D5H6P0-F1
#
_cell.length_a   1.000
_cell.length_b   1.000
_cell.length_c   1.000
_cell.angle_alpha   90.00
_cell.angle_beta   90.00
_cell.angle_gamma   90.00
#
_symmetry.space_group_name_H-M   'P 1'
#
loop_
_entity.id
_entity.type
_entity.pdbx_description
1 polymer ?
#
loop_
_entity_poly.entity_id
_entity_poly.type
_entity_poly.pdbx_seq_one_letter_code
_entity_poly.pdbx_strand_id
1 'polypeptide(L)'
;MNSILDAGIELHHARSPETDDGHPHRRHFSPLPMQELIDKIGEFDASLIAYNTQACARDDRFYLTIPDRLITSVAVGVPVAIPRQGYGAIKNYLRDYPMLEFDTADELAQELADRSLVAQLREAAWNFRSNYDAARYGPVLAQFLNRLIATINYQVSGRIRTRAEGLWGSGSWSVRVPGSLVSGHHMCGDWM
;
A
#
# COMPACT_ATOMS: atom_id res chain seq x y z
N MET A 1 -14.67 6.68 -7.97
CA MET A 1 -13.84 6.01 -8.99
C MET A 1 -14.43 6.19 -10.38
N ASN A 2 -15.76 6.13 -10.55
CA ASN A 2 -16.39 6.43 -11.85
C ASN A 2 -16.02 7.81 -12.38
N SER A 3 -15.93 8.83 -11.52
CA SER A 3 -15.41 10.15 -11.91
C SER A 3 -14.04 10.13 -12.61
N ILE A 4 -13.13 9.22 -12.22
CA ILE A 4 -11.82 9.06 -12.87
C ILE A 4 -11.99 8.44 -14.27
N LEU A 5 -12.87 7.45 -14.38
CA LEU A 5 -13.19 6.81 -15.65
C LEU A 5 -13.95 7.74 -16.60
N ASP A 6 -14.85 8.58 -16.08
CA ASP A 6 -15.64 9.57 -16.81
C ASP A 6 -14.77 10.70 -17.36
N ALA A 7 -13.65 11.01 -16.69
CA ALA A 7 -12.60 11.91 -17.19
C ALA A 7 -11.74 11.29 -18.32
N GLY A 8 -12.07 10.07 -18.77
CA GLY A 8 -11.39 9.39 -19.87
C GLY A 8 -10.10 8.66 -19.47
N ILE A 9 -9.82 8.52 -18.17
CA ILE A 9 -8.66 7.77 -17.68
C ILE A 9 -8.98 6.28 -17.74
N GLU A 10 -8.17 5.52 -18.47
CA GLU A 10 -8.28 4.05 -18.48
C GLU A 10 -7.71 3.47 -17.18
N LEU A 11 -8.55 2.75 -16.42
CA LEU A 11 -8.12 2.12 -15.16
C LEU A 11 -7.96 0.61 -15.33
N HIS A 12 -6.76 0.14 -14.99
CA HIS A 12 -6.42 -1.28 -14.94
C HIS A 12 -6.37 -1.76 -13.49
N HIS A 13 -7.18 -2.76 -13.15
CA HIS A 13 -7.17 -3.32 -11.80
C HIS A 13 -7.58 -4.80 -11.79
N ALA A 14 -7.32 -5.48 -10.67
CA ALA A 14 -7.77 -6.85 -10.47
C ALA A 14 -9.32 -6.90 -10.56
N ARG A 15 -9.84 -7.96 -11.17
CA ARG A 15 -11.30 -8.18 -11.26
C ARG A 15 -11.93 -8.29 -9.86
N SER A 16 -13.04 -7.60 -9.65
CA SER A 16 -13.91 -7.79 -8.49
C SER A 16 -15.39 -7.73 -8.93
N PRO A 17 -16.32 -8.38 -8.20
CA PRO A 17 -17.75 -8.31 -8.52
C PRO A 17 -18.30 -6.88 -8.52
N GLU A 18 -17.80 -6.03 -7.62
CA GLU A 18 -18.24 -4.64 -7.42
C GLU A 18 -17.81 -3.71 -8.56
N THR A 19 -16.93 -4.18 -9.45
CA THR A 19 -16.39 -3.40 -10.56
C THR A 19 -16.76 -3.98 -11.92
N ASP A 20 -17.61 -5.02 -11.97
CA ASP A 20 -18.12 -5.61 -13.21
C ASP A 20 -19.33 -4.80 -13.73
N ASP A 21 -19.10 -3.49 -13.96
CA ASP A 21 -20.12 -2.49 -14.29
C ASP A 21 -20.24 -2.19 -15.80
N GLY A 22 -19.39 -2.81 -16.62
CA GLY A 22 -19.36 -2.60 -18.07
C GLY A 22 -18.80 -1.25 -18.52
N HIS A 23 -18.14 -0.49 -17.64
CA HIS A 23 -17.63 0.84 -17.99
C HIS A 23 -16.55 0.78 -19.08
N PRO A 24 -16.63 1.61 -20.15
CA PRO A 24 -15.75 1.49 -21.33
C PRO A 24 -14.26 1.69 -21.05
N HIS A 25 -13.93 2.53 -20.05
CA HIS A 25 -12.57 2.81 -19.61
C HIS A 25 -12.05 1.88 -18.50
N ARG A 26 -12.83 0.86 -18.11
CA ARG A 26 -12.42 -0.10 -17.10
C ARG A 26 -11.81 -1.34 -17.75
N ARG A 27 -10.64 -1.73 -17.28
CA ARG A 27 -9.92 -2.93 -17.72
C ARG A 27 -9.58 -3.80 -16.53
N HIS A 28 -10.12 -5.01 -16.54
CA HIS A 28 -9.81 -5.99 -15.52
C HIS A 28 -8.68 -6.89 -15.97
N PHE A 29 -7.81 -7.26 -15.04
CA PHE A 29 -6.91 -8.39 -15.23
C PHE A 29 -7.21 -9.48 -14.19
N SER A 30 -7.02 -10.73 -14.63
CA SER A 30 -7.00 -11.89 -13.73
C SER A 30 -5.81 -11.79 -12.77
N PRO A 31 -5.85 -12.40 -11.58
CA PRO A 31 -4.70 -12.46 -10.70
C PRO A 31 -3.44 -12.94 -11.45
N LEU A 32 -2.38 -12.16 -11.38
CA LEU A 32 -1.11 -12.43 -12.04
C LEU A 32 -0.06 -12.92 -11.03
N PRO A 33 0.87 -13.80 -11.43
CA PRO A 33 2.11 -14.02 -10.69
C PRO A 33 2.87 -12.71 -10.46
N MET A 34 3.63 -12.63 -9.38
CA MET A 34 4.28 -11.37 -8.94
C MET A 34 5.17 -10.75 -10.03
N GLN A 35 5.94 -11.56 -10.76
CA GLN A 35 6.82 -11.05 -11.82
C GLN A 35 6.01 -10.46 -12.98
N GLU A 36 4.97 -11.16 -13.43
CA GLU A 36 4.09 -10.67 -14.50
C GLU A 36 3.32 -9.41 -14.07
N LEU A 37 2.94 -9.31 -12.79
CA LEU A 37 2.34 -8.11 -12.23
C LEU A 37 3.31 -6.93 -12.24
N ILE A 38 4.57 -7.16 -11.88
CA ILE A 38 5.65 -6.16 -11.92
C ILE A 38 5.84 -5.64 -13.35
N ASP A 39 5.98 -6.54 -14.31
CA ASP A 39 6.20 -6.18 -15.71
C ASP A 39 5.00 -5.38 -16.24
N LYS A 40 3.77 -5.83 -15.93
CA LYS A 40 2.54 -5.14 -16.31
C LYS A 40 2.40 -3.76 -15.68
N ILE A 41 2.69 -3.61 -14.39
CA ILE A 41 2.58 -2.30 -13.72
C ILE A 41 3.54 -1.29 -14.37
N GLY A 42 4.73 -1.74 -14.77
CA GLY A 42 5.73 -0.91 -15.45
C GLY A 42 5.26 -0.27 -16.75
N GLU A 43 4.21 -0.80 -17.39
CA GLU A 43 3.64 -0.29 -18.65
C GLU A 43 2.76 0.96 -18.46
N PHE A 44 2.26 1.22 -17.25
CA PHE A 44 1.29 2.29 -17.01
C PHE A 44 1.93 3.65 -16.71
N ASP A 45 1.23 4.73 -17.05
CA ASP A 45 1.68 6.10 -16.84
C ASP A 45 1.84 6.44 -15.34
N ALA A 46 0.91 5.95 -14.50
CA ALA A 46 0.95 6.13 -13.05
C ALA A 46 0.18 5.02 -12.33
N SER A 47 0.53 4.79 -11.06
CA SER A 47 -0.22 3.95 -10.12
C SER A 47 -1.16 4.80 -9.28
N LEU A 48 -2.47 4.57 -9.41
CA LEU A 48 -3.50 5.31 -8.68
C LEU A 48 -3.75 4.68 -7.30
N ILE A 49 -3.55 5.47 -6.24
CA ILE A 49 -3.96 5.11 -4.88
C ILE A 49 -5.13 5.98 -4.47
N ALA A 50 -6.34 5.43 -4.58
CA ALA A 50 -7.56 6.09 -4.15
C ALA A 50 -8.52 5.10 -3.48
N TYR A 51 -8.87 5.38 -2.22
CA TYR A 51 -9.85 4.67 -1.41
C TYR A 51 -11.07 5.54 -1.17
N ASN A 52 -12.25 4.91 -1.04
CA ASN A 52 -13.42 5.60 -0.51
C ASN A 52 -13.27 5.76 1.01
N THR A 53 -12.63 6.84 1.43
CA THR A 53 -12.42 7.13 2.85
C THR A 53 -13.74 7.36 3.58
N GLN A 54 -14.78 7.85 2.89
CA GLN A 54 -16.11 8.10 3.47
C GLN A 54 -16.88 6.81 3.78
N ALA A 55 -16.70 5.76 2.96
CA ALA A 55 -17.27 4.44 3.23
C ALA A 55 -16.47 3.63 4.27
N CYS A 56 -15.34 4.15 4.76
CA CYS A 56 -14.51 3.45 5.73
C CYS A 56 -14.90 3.83 7.16
N ALA A 57 -15.35 2.86 7.97
CA ALA A 57 -15.59 3.05 9.40
C ALA A 57 -14.32 3.38 10.22
N ARG A 58 -13.13 3.20 9.63
CA ARG A 58 -11.81 3.46 10.21
C ARG A 58 -10.92 4.13 9.17
N ASP A 59 -11.01 5.45 9.09
CA ASP A 59 -10.22 6.28 8.19
C ASP A 59 -8.79 6.55 8.72
N ASP A 60 -8.59 6.46 10.04
CA ASP A 60 -7.29 6.50 10.73
C ASP A 60 -6.24 5.58 10.10
N ARG A 61 -6.64 4.42 9.57
CA ARG A 61 -5.74 3.48 8.89
C ARG A 61 -5.00 4.11 7.71
N PHE A 62 -5.59 5.07 7.01
CA PHE A 62 -4.96 5.75 5.87
C PHE A 62 -3.87 6.75 6.30
N TYR A 63 -3.78 7.02 7.60
CA TYR A 63 -2.72 7.81 8.24
C TYR A 63 -1.67 6.93 8.94
N LEU A 64 -1.84 5.61 8.98
CA LEU A 64 -0.97 4.69 9.73
C LEU A 64 -0.41 3.52 8.90
N THR A 65 -0.95 3.25 7.71
CA THR A 65 -0.59 2.07 6.92
C THR A 65 -0.11 2.42 5.52
N ILE A 66 0.84 1.62 5.03
CA ILE A 66 1.37 1.67 3.67
C ILE A 66 0.85 0.42 2.95
N PRO A 67 0.09 0.56 1.84
CA PRO A 67 -0.47 -0.59 1.15
C PRO A 67 0.60 -1.31 0.32
N ASP A 68 0.60 -2.65 0.33
CA ASP A 68 1.60 -3.46 -0.38
C ASP A 68 1.72 -3.11 -1.88
N ARG A 69 0.59 -2.80 -2.54
CA ARG A 69 0.58 -2.40 -3.96
C ARG A 69 1.36 -1.12 -4.24
N LEU A 70 1.47 -0.22 -3.26
CA LEU A 70 2.31 0.96 -3.37
C LEU A 70 3.78 0.58 -3.40
N ILE A 71 4.18 -0.37 -2.55
CA ILE A 71 5.56 -0.85 -2.49
C ILE A 71 5.97 -1.43 -3.85
N THR A 72 5.11 -2.23 -4.48
CA THR A 72 5.35 -2.76 -5.83
C THR A 72 5.45 -1.64 -6.86
N SER A 73 4.52 -0.67 -6.85
CA SER A 73 4.50 0.45 -7.80
C SER A 73 5.80 1.28 -7.75
N VAL A 74 6.25 1.55 -6.52
CA VAL A 74 7.48 2.28 -6.27
C VAL A 74 8.69 1.48 -6.74
N ALA A 75 8.76 0.18 -6.41
CA ALA A 75 9.86 -0.70 -6.78
C ALA A 75 10.04 -0.83 -8.29
N VAL A 76 8.95 -0.79 -9.07
CA VAL A 76 9.02 -0.84 -10.53
C VAL A 76 9.34 0.51 -11.18
N GLY A 77 9.36 1.60 -10.40
CA GLY A 77 9.70 2.94 -10.90
C GLY A 77 8.53 3.62 -11.63
N VAL A 78 7.30 3.40 -11.17
CA VAL A 78 6.11 4.03 -11.73
C VAL A 78 5.66 5.18 -10.81
N PRO A 79 5.39 6.39 -11.34
CA PRO A 79 4.87 7.51 -10.57
C PRO A 79 3.57 7.16 -9.85
N VAL A 80 3.32 7.78 -8.70
CA VAL A 80 2.11 7.51 -7.91
C VAL A 80 1.17 8.70 -8.00
N ALA A 81 -0.09 8.45 -8.37
CA ALA A 81 -1.16 9.42 -8.33
C ALA A 81 -1.99 9.22 -7.06
N ILE A 82 -2.21 10.30 -6.30
CA ILE A 82 -2.94 10.24 -5.03
C ILE A 82 -3.78 11.51 -4.80
N PRO A 83 -4.95 11.42 -4.14
CA PRO A 83 -5.70 12.61 -3.79
C PRO A 83 -4.91 13.57 -2.90
N ARG A 84 -5.04 14.87 -3.16
CA ARG A 84 -4.36 15.94 -2.41
C ARG A 84 -4.82 16.02 -0.94
N GLN A 85 -6.04 15.59 -0.64
CA GLN A 85 -6.53 15.48 0.73
C GLN A 85 -6.40 14.05 1.28
N GLY A 86 -5.98 13.92 2.53
CA GLY A 86 -5.84 12.65 3.24
C GLY A 86 -4.52 11.90 2.96
N TYR A 87 -4.52 10.59 3.21
CA TYR A 87 -3.42 9.66 2.90
C TYR A 87 -2.05 10.02 3.53
N GLY A 88 -2.06 10.59 4.74
CA GLY A 88 -0.85 11.14 5.36
C GLY A 88 0.30 10.13 5.50
N ALA A 89 0.01 8.86 5.81
CA ALA A 89 1.06 7.83 5.87
C ALA A 89 1.74 7.64 4.51
N ILE A 90 0.95 7.54 3.45
CA ILE A 90 1.45 7.31 2.10
C ILE A 90 2.27 8.51 1.62
N LYS A 91 1.78 9.73 1.82
CA LYS A 91 2.53 10.95 1.46
C LYS A 91 3.83 11.09 2.24
N ASN A 92 3.80 10.73 3.52
CA ASN A 92 5.02 10.72 4.33
C ASN A 92 6.02 9.65 3.86
N TYR A 93 5.54 8.47 3.47
CA TYR A 93 6.37 7.43 2.89
C TYR A 93 6.98 7.89 1.56
N LEU A 94 6.19 8.50 0.68
CA LEU A 94 6.61 8.96 -0.64
C LEU A 94 7.28 10.35 -0.65
N ARG A 95 7.68 10.91 0.48
CA ARG A 95 8.13 12.31 0.59
C ARG A 95 9.15 12.73 -0.47
N ASP A 96 10.07 11.82 -0.80
CA ASP A 96 11.14 12.05 -1.77
C ASP A 96 10.89 11.29 -3.11
N TYR A 97 9.71 10.73 -3.32
CA TYR A 97 9.31 10.01 -4.53
C TYR A 97 8.43 10.91 -5.43
N PRO A 98 8.54 10.83 -6.77
CA PRO A 98 7.67 11.58 -7.65
C PRO A 98 6.21 11.12 -7.51
N MET A 99 5.35 12.08 -7.19
CA MET A 99 3.92 11.88 -7.04
C MET A 99 3.12 12.95 -7.78
N LEU A 100 1.95 12.57 -8.27
CA LEU A 100 0.91 13.47 -8.74
C LEU A 100 -0.15 13.58 -7.66
N GLU A 101 -0.29 14.76 -7.07
CA GLU A 101 -1.39 15.06 -6.15
C GLU A 101 -2.49 15.78 -6.91
N PHE A 102 -3.73 15.31 -6.81
CA PHE A 102 -4.86 15.89 -7.53
C PHE A 102 -6.06 16.13 -6.60
N ASP A 103 -6.86 17.16 -6.87
CA ASP A 103 -8.15 17.41 -6.22
C ASP A 103 -9.32 16.86 -7.05
N THR A 104 -9.17 16.84 -8.38
CA THR A 104 -10.24 16.42 -9.30
C THR A 104 -9.78 15.40 -10.34
N ALA A 105 -10.72 14.66 -10.93
CA ALA A 105 -10.43 13.71 -12.00
C ALA A 105 -9.95 14.41 -13.28
N ASP A 106 -10.51 15.58 -13.60
CA ASP A 106 -10.12 16.36 -14.79
C ASP A 106 -8.69 16.89 -14.67
N GLU A 107 -8.29 17.36 -13.49
CA GLU A 107 -6.92 17.76 -13.19
C GLU A 107 -5.95 16.61 -13.42
N LEU A 108 -6.25 15.44 -12.84
CA LEU A 108 -5.42 14.24 -13.06
C LEU A 108 -5.36 13.84 -14.54
N ALA A 109 -6.48 13.91 -15.26
CA ALA A 109 -6.52 13.58 -16.68
C ALA A 109 -5.66 14.54 -17.52
N GLN A 110 -5.66 15.84 -17.20
CA GLN A 110 -4.82 16.83 -17.85
C GLN A 110 -3.33 16.56 -17.60
N GLU A 111 -2.93 16.25 -16.37
CA GLU A 111 -1.55 15.93 -16.04
C GLU A 111 -1.07 14.63 -16.73
N LEU A 112 -1.91 13.59 -16.75
CA LEU A 112 -1.60 12.33 -17.44
C LEU A 112 -1.58 12.47 -18.98
N ALA A 113 -2.28 13.46 -19.54
CA ALA A 113 -2.24 13.76 -20.97
C ALA A 113 -0.92 14.42 -21.39
N ASP A 114 -0.24 15.13 -20.48
CA ASP A 114 1.07 15.72 -20.73
C ASP A 114 2.17 14.65 -20.75
N ARG A 115 2.53 14.21 -21.96
CA ARG A 115 3.55 13.18 -22.18
C ARG A 115 4.95 13.63 -21.78
N SER A 116 5.24 14.92 -21.75
CA SER A 116 6.54 15.42 -21.28
C SER A 116 6.62 15.31 -19.76
N LEU A 117 5.56 15.72 -19.05
CA LEU A 117 5.45 15.57 -17.61
C LEU A 117 5.54 14.10 -17.19
N VAL A 118 4.76 13.22 -17.81
CA VAL A 118 4.77 11.78 -17.51
C VAL A 118 6.16 11.17 -17.73
N ALA A 119 6.86 11.53 -18.81
CA ALA A 119 8.21 11.05 -19.07
C ALA A 119 9.19 11.49 -17.97
N GLN A 120 9.15 12.76 -17.56
CA GLN A 120 9.98 13.29 -16.48
C GLN A 120 9.71 12.58 -15.14
N LEU A 121 8.43 12.38 -14.81
CA LEU A 121 8.04 11.68 -13.59
C LEU A 121 8.51 10.23 -13.60
N ARG A 122 8.40 9.53 -14.72
CA ARG A 122 8.89 8.14 -14.87
C ARG A 122 10.40 8.05 -14.72
N GLU A 123 11.15 8.98 -15.30
CA GLU A 123 12.60 9.03 -15.11
C GLU A 123 12.97 9.27 -13.64
N ALA A 124 12.33 10.24 -12.99
CA ALA A 124 12.50 10.47 -11.57
C ALA A 124 12.15 9.21 -10.75
N ALA A 125 11.03 8.55 -11.07
CA ALA A 125 10.54 7.39 -10.33
C ALA A 125 11.54 6.24 -10.43
N TRP A 126 12.10 6.03 -11.61
CA TRP A 126 13.16 5.05 -11.86
C TRP A 126 14.44 5.34 -11.05
N ASN A 127 14.83 6.62 -10.95
CA ASN A 127 16.02 7.02 -10.22
C ASN A 127 15.84 6.89 -8.69
N PHE A 128 14.65 7.20 -8.18
CA PHE A 128 14.36 7.15 -6.74
C PHE A 128 13.96 5.78 -6.22
N ARG A 129 13.47 4.85 -7.06
CA ARG A 129 12.94 3.55 -6.61
C ARG A 129 13.87 2.75 -5.71
N SER A 130 15.19 2.82 -5.94
CA SER A 130 16.17 2.08 -5.14
C SER A 130 16.13 2.50 -3.68
N ASN A 131 15.67 3.72 -3.37
CA ASN A 131 15.53 4.18 -2.00
C ASN A 131 14.47 3.43 -1.21
N TYR A 132 13.56 2.76 -1.91
CA TYR A 132 12.38 2.09 -1.37
C TYR A 132 12.48 0.56 -1.46
N ASP A 133 13.65 0.04 -1.84
CA ASP A 133 13.90 -1.40 -1.83
C ASP A 133 13.86 -1.95 -0.40
N ALA A 134 13.05 -2.99 -0.20
CA ALA A 134 12.92 -3.72 1.06
C ALA A 134 14.28 -4.22 1.59
N ALA A 135 15.22 -4.55 0.70
CA ALA A 135 16.56 -5.01 1.07
C ALA A 135 17.34 -4.00 1.92
N ARG A 136 17.05 -2.70 1.80
CA ARG A 136 17.70 -1.65 2.60
C ARG A 136 17.35 -1.71 4.09
N TYR A 137 16.20 -2.30 4.43
CA TYR A 137 15.75 -2.39 5.82
C TYR A 137 16.32 -3.61 6.56
N GLY A 138 16.90 -4.59 5.86
CA GLY A 138 17.52 -5.77 6.48
C GLY A 138 18.57 -5.42 7.54
N PRO A 139 19.58 -4.58 7.22
CA PRO A 139 20.58 -4.15 8.19
C PRO A 139 20.00 -3.37 9.38
N VAL A 140 19.00 -2.52 9.13
CA VAL A 140 18.32 -1.72 10.17
C VAL A 140 17.58 -2.63 11.14
N LEU A 141 16.84 -3.61 10.62
CA LEU A 141 16.14 -4.62 11.41
C LEU A 141 17.13 -5.44 12.25
N ALA A 142 18.23 -5.91 11.65
CA ALA A 142 19.27 -6.65 12.36
C ALA A 142 19.86 -5.83 13.53
N GLN A 143 20.16 -4.54 13.31
CA GLN A 143 20.64 -3.65 14.37
C GLN A 143 19.61 -3.42 15.47
N PHE A 144 18.32 -3.29 15.12
CA PHE A 144 17.25 -3.19 16.09
C PHE A 144 17.15 -4.45 16.95
N LEU A 145 17.13 -5.64 16.33
CA LEU A 145 17.08 -6.92 17.04
C LEU A 145 18.29 -7.10 17.97
N ASN A 146 19.50 -6.74 17.51
CA ASN A 146 20.71 -6.79 18.33
C ASN A 146 20.62 -5.87 19.57
N ARG A 147 20.09 -4.64 19.42
CA ARG A 147 19.87 -3.72 20.55
C ARG A 147 18.85 -4.25 21.54
N LEU A 148 17.78 -4.87 21.05
CA LEU A 148 16.74 -5.46 21.88
C LEU A 148 17.29 -6.63 22.71
N ILE A 149 18.07 -7.52 22.10
CA ILE A 149 18.75 -8.63 22.78
C ILE A 149 19.72 -8.11 23.83
N ALA A 150 20.53 -7.10 23.51
CA ALA A 150 21.47 -6.51 24.45
C ALA A 150 20.77 -5.87 25.67
N THR A 151 19.63 -5.23 25.45
CA THR A 151 18.81 -4.62 26.52
C THR A 151 18.20 -5.69 27.42
N ILE A 152 17.69 -6.77 26.85
CA ILE A 152 17.17 -7.92 27.62
C ILE A 152 18.30 -8.53 28.47
N ASN A 153 19.47 -8.78 27.90
CA ASN A 153 20.59 -9.38 28.62
C ASN A 153 21.12 -8.48 29.75
N TYR A 154 21.10 -7.16 29.54
CA TYR A 154 21.44 -6.17 30.57
C TYR A 154 20.41 -6.16 31.71
N GLN A 155 19.11 -6.20 31.40
CA GLN A 155 18.03 -6.25 32.39
C GLN A 155 17.97 -7.56 33.18
N VAL A 156 18.31 -8.69 32.56
CA VAL A 156 18.42 -9.99 33.23
C VAL A 156 19.63 -10.05 34.17
N SER A 157 20.74 -9.39 33.81
CA SER A 157 21.92 -9.27 34.69
C SER A 157 21.73 -8.25 35.83
N GLY A 158 20.86 -7.27 35.63
CA GLY A 158 20.46 -6.24 36.60
C GLY A 158 19.14 -6.53 37.31
N ARG A 159 19.00 -7.71 37.93
CA ARG A 159 17.98 -8.02 38.95
C ARG A 159 16.56 -7.45 38.71
N ILE A 160 15.94 -7.73 37.57
CA ILE A 160 14.47 -7.67 37.47
C ILE A 160 13.91 -8.93 38.13
N ARG A 161 13.43 -8.81 39.38
CA ARG A 161 12.46 -9.76 39.94
C ARG A 161 11.20 -9.66 39.08
N THR A 162 11.02 -10.59 38.15
CA THR A 162 9.77 -10.78 37.44
C THR A 162 8.69 -11.15 38.45
N ARG A 163 7.80 -10.20 38.75
CA ARG A 163 6.50 -10.48 39.38
C ARG A 163 5.58 -11.11 38.32
N ALA A 164 5.98 -12.27 37.79
CA ALA A 164 5.21 -13.05 36.83
C ALA A 164 4.26 -14.07 37.49
N GLU A 165 4.32 -14.24 38.81
CA GLU A 165 3.54 -15.27 39.53
C GLU A 165 2.18 -14.78 40.05
N GLY A 166 1.75 -13.55 39.74
CA GLY A 166 0.48 -13.00 40.25
C GLY A 166 -0.63 -12.78 39.23
N LEU A 167 -0.35 -12.86 37.92
CA LEU A 167 -1.32 -12.52 36.86
C LEU A 167 -1.46 -13.60 35.77
N TRP A 168 -0.59 -14.61 35.75
CA TRP A 168 -0.66 -15.73 34.81
C TRP A 168 -1.17 -16.97 35.54
N GLY A 169 -2.43 -16.89 35.95
CA GLY A 169 -3.19 -18.06 36.40
C GLY A 169 -3.27 -19.10 35.29
N SER A 170 -3.07 -20.36 35.66
CA SER A 170 -3.22 -21.57 34.87
C SER A 170 -4.39 -21.52 33.87
N GLY A 171 -4.07 -21.29 32.59
CA GLY A 171 -5.00 -21.46 31.49
C GLY A 171 -4.29 -22.23 30.37
N SER A 172 -4.58 -23.53 30.28
CA SER A 172 -4.33 -24.29 29.05
C SER A 172 -5.22 -23.68 27.96
N TRP A 173 -4.62 -23.08 26.92
CA TRP A 173 -5.36 -22.64 25.75
C TRP A 173 -5.12 -23.65 24.63
N SER A 174 -6.07 -24.56 24.46
CA SER A 174 -6.18 -25.40 23.28
C SER A 174 -6.82 -24.58 22.15
N VAL A 175 -6.07 -24.26 21.09
CA VAL A 175 -6.64 -23.64 19.89
C VAL A 175 -7.28 -24.74 19.03
N ARG A 176 -8.60 -24.74 18.92
CA ARG A 176 -9.35 -25.55 17.96
C ARG A 176 -9.21 -24.88 16.60
N VAL A 177 -8.73 -25.61 15.59
CA VAL A 177 -8.82 -25.21 14.18
C VAL A 177 -10.10 -25.82 13.60
N PRO A 178 -11.16 -25.05 13.29
CA PRO A 178 -12.26 -25.54 12.47
C PRO A 178 -11.93 -25.28 10.99
N GLY A 179 -12.14 -26.29 10.17
CA GLY A 179 -11.87 -26.28 8.73
C GLY A 179 -12.69 -25.26 7.93
N SER A 180 -12.09 -24.89 6.79
CA SER A 180 -12.62 -24.15 5.64
C SER A 180 -13.35 -22.83 5.93
N LEU A 181 -12.75 -21.72 5.50
CA LEU A 181 -13.40 -20.74 4.61
C LEU A 181 -12.35 -19.75 4.08
N VAL A 182 -12.44 -19.50 2.78
CA VAL A 182 -11.63 -18.60 1.96
C VAL A 182 -11.59 -17.21 2.58
N SER A 183 -10.39 -16.67 2.85
CA SER A 183 -10.23 -15.25 3.17
C SER A 183 -10.16 -14.45 1.88
N GLY A 184 -11.33 -14.07 1.35
CA GLY A 184 -11.44 -12.90 0.47
C GLY A 184 -11.37 -11.65 1.34
N HIS A 185 -10.45 -10.73 1.06
CA HIS A 185 -10.46 -9.41 1.69
C HIS A 185 -11.50 -8.53 1.01
N HIS A 186 -12.60 -8.29 1.72
CA HIS A 186 -13.61 -7.29 1.40
C HIS A 186 -12.98 -5.90 1.60
N MET A 187 -12.56 -5.28 0.49
CA MET A 187 -12.05 -3.92 0.46
C MET A 187 -13.22 -2.96 0.23
N CYS A 188 -14.03 -2.70 1.26
CA CYS A 188 -15.00 -1.60 1.33
C CYS A 188 -16.00 -1.49 0.15
N GLY A 189 -17.17 -2.16 0.26
CA GLY A 189 -18.42 -1.72 -0.38
C GLY A 189 -19.22 -0.88 0.63
N ASP A 190 -20.09 0.07 0.29
CA ASP A 190 -20.85 0.26 -0.95
C ASP A 190 -20.47 1.55 -1.71
N TRP A 191 -20.56 1.48 -3.04
CA TRP A 191 -20.35 2.59 -3.96
C TRP A 191 -21.72 2.99 -4.54
N MET A 192 -22.27 4.12 -4.09
CA MET A 192 -23.34 4.86 -4.78
C MET A 192 -22.73 5.99 -5.61
#